data_AF-A0A1H4KD61-F1
#
_entry.id   AF-A0A1H4KD61-F1
#
_cell.length_a   1.000
_cell.length_b   1.000
_cell.length_c   1.000
_cell.angle_alpha   90.00
_cell.angle_beta   90.00
_cell.angle_gamma   90.00
#
_symmetry.space_group_name_H-M   'P 1'
#
loop_
_entity.id
_entity.type
_entity.pdbx_description
1 polymer ?
#
loop_
_entity_poly.entity_id
_entity_poly.type
_entity_poly.pdbx_seq_one_letter_code
_entity_poly.pdbx_strand_id
1 'polypeptide(L)' 'MTPDHDSALWCARTKADYLLHKLPVEQIAYLGDGFPWNVTVEDLQLAAEHLSPVQCRALQASHELGLLDGG' A
#
# COMPACT_ATOMS: atom_id res chain seq x y z
N MET A 1 11.89 -1.42 -16.53
CA MET A 1 10.98 -0.27 -16.70
C MET A 1 10.53 0.09 -15.30
N THR A 2 11.07 1.17 -14.73
CA THR A 2 10.59 1.66 -13.43
C THR A 2 9.13 2.05 -13.59
N PRO A 3 8.23 1.66 -12.67
CA PRO A 3 6.85 2.14 -12.72
C PRO A 3 6.87 3.67 -12.76
N ASP A 4 5.95 4.24 -13.54
CA ASP A 4 5.75 5.70 -13.53
C ASP A 4 5.45 6.14 -12.09
N HIS A 5 6.02 7.27 -11.66
CA HIS A 5 5.95 7.74 -10.27
C HIS A 5 4.49 7.87 -9.80
N ASP A 6 3.60 8.31 -10.70
CA ASP A 6 2.16 8.42 -10.46
C ASP A 6 1.51 7.05 -10.22
N SER A 7 1.97 6.01 -10.92
CA SER A 7 1.47 4.64 -10.73
C SER A 7 1.94 4.06 -9.39
N ALA A 8 3.18 4.32 -9.00
CA ALA A 8 3.71 3.87 -7.71
C ALA A 8 3.00 4.56 -6.53
N LEU A 9 2.77 5.87 -6.63
CA LEU A 9 2.04 6.62 -5.61
C LEU A 9 0.57 6.15 -5.51
N TRP A 10 -0.09 5.90 -6.64
CA TRP A 10 -1.44 5.35 -6.65
C TRP A 10 -1.51 3.98 -5.97
N CYS A 11 -0.52 3.11 -6.22
CA CYS A 11 -0.40 1.82 -5.55
C CYS A 11 -0.25 1.99 -4.03
N ALA A 12 0.69 2.81 -3.57
CA ALA A 12 0.93 3.04 -2.14
C ALA A 12 -0.32 3.57 -1.43
N ARG A 13 -1.01 4.53 -2.04
CA ARG A 13 -2.27 5.07 -1.51
C ARG A 13 -3.37 4.01 -1.45
N THR A 14 -3.52 3.21 -2.50
CA THR A 14 -4.55 2.16 -2.59
C THR A 14 -4.32 1.09 -1.52
N LYS A 15 -3.08 0.66 -1.31
CA LYS A 15 -2.71 -0.25 -0.20
C LYS A 15 -3.06 0.36 1.16
N ALA A 16 -2.73 1.63 1.38
CA ALA A 16 -3.04 2.30 2.64
C ALA A 16 -4.54 2.42 2.89
N ASP A 17 -5.33 2.78 1.87
CA ASP A 17 -6.78 2.91 2.00
C ASP A 17 -7.45 1.53 2.18
N TYR A 18 -6.89 0.46 1.59
CA TYR A 18 -7.30 -0.92 1.86
C TYR A 18 -7.06 -1.31 3.32
N LEU A 19 -5.85 -1.09 3.84
CA LEU A 19 -5.47 -1.38 5.23
C LEU A 19 -6.30 -0.58 6.25
N LEU A 20 -6.75 0.62 5.88
CA LEU A 20 -7.60 1.48 6.70
C LEU A 20 -9.11 1.20 6.54
N HIS A 21 -9.49 0.17 5.78
CA HIS A 21 -10.88 -0.16 5.44
C HIS A 21 -11.66 1.01 4.81
N LYS A 22 -10.98 1.84 4.04
CA LYS A 22 -11.57 2.97 3.29
C LYS A 22 -11.83 2.63 1.83
N LEU A 23 -11.27 1.53 1.33
CA LEU A 23 -11.44 1.11 -0.04
C LEU A 23 -12.80 0.40 -0.22
N PRO A 24 -13.65 0.82 -1.18
CA PRO A 24 -14.92 0.16 -1.47
C PRO A 24 -14.75 -1.30 -1.87
N VAL A 25 -15.72 -2.15 -1.53
CA VAL A 25 -15.67 -3.59 -1.81
C VAL A 25 -15.62 -3.89 -3.31
N GLU A 26 -16.30 -3.09 -4.13
CA GLU A 26 -16.31 -3.21 -5.59
C GLU A 26 -14.92 -2.90 -6.17
N GLN A 27 -14.20 -1.95 -5.57
CA GLN A 27 -12.85 -1.60 -5.98
C GLN A 27 -11.85 -2.69 -5.57
N ILE A 28 -12.00 -3.28 -4.39
CA ILE A 28 -11.20 -4.45 -3.97
C ILE A 28 -11.43 -5.61 -4.94
N ALA A 29 -12.69 -5.89 -5.30
CA ALA A 29 -13.03 -6.96 -6.24
C ALA A 29 -12.49 -6.71 -7.65
N TYR A 30 -12.49 -5.46 -8.12
CA TYR A 30 -11.91 -5.09 -9.41
C TYR A 30 -10.39 -5.31 -9.45
N LEU A 31 -9.68 -4.96 -8.37
CA LEU A 31 -8.23 -5.11 -8.27
C LEU A 31 -7.80 -6.58 -8.11
N GLY A 32 -8.52 -7.32 -7.25
CA GLY A 32 -8.30 -8.74 -7.00
C GLY A 32 -6.85 -9.09 -6.62
N ASP A 33 -6.48 -10.34 -6.84
CA ASP A 33 -5.14 -10.87 -6.53
C ASP A 33 -4.05 -10.37 -7.49
N GLY A 34 -4.43 -9.74 -8.61
CA GLY A 34 -3.51 -9.16 -9.58
C GLY A 34 -2.87 -7.85 -9.11
N PHE A 35 -3.44 -7.20 -8.09
CA PHE A 35 -2.87 -5.99 -7.51
C PHE A 35 -1.79 -6.36 -6.49
N PRO A 36 -0.64 -5.64 -6.46
CA PRO A 36 0.48 -5.98 -5.59
C PRO A 36 0.23 -5.55 -4.13
N TRP A 37 -0.64 -6.27 -3.43
CA TRP A 37 -1.06 -5.94 -2.05
C TRP A 37 0.09 -5.91 -1.04
N ASN A 38 1.19 -6.62 -1.31
CA ASN A 38 2.35 -6.58 -0.45
C ASN A 38 2.93 -5.15 -0.36
N VAL A 39 3.14 -4.68 0.87
CA VAL A 39 3.77 -3.38 1.12
C VAL A 39 5.28 -3.55 0.99
N THR A 40 5.90 -2.65 0.23
CA THR A 40 7.35 -2.63 -0.05
C THR A 40 8.01 -1.42 0.61
N VAL A 41 9.34 -1.42 0.68
CA VAL A 41 10.11 -0.25 1.15
C VAL A 41 9.86 0.99 0.27
N GLU A 42 9.65 0.82 -1.03
CA GLU A 42 9.32 1.92 -1.95
C GLU A 42 7.97 2.56 -1.60
N ASP A 43 6.96 1.75 -1.24
CA ASP A 43 5.67 2.27 -0.77
C ASP A 43 5.84 3.12 0.50
N LEU A 44 6.75 2.73 1.41
CA LEU A 44 7.03 3.47 2.64
C LEU A 44 7.71 4.82 2.35
N GLN A 45 8.64 4.85 1.40
CA GLN A 45 9.32 6.08 0.96
C GLN A 45 8.31 7.06 0.36
N LEU A 46 7.50 6.60 -0.59
CA LEU A 46 6.44 7.40 -1.21
C LEU A 46 5.41 7.90 -0.18
N ALA A 47 5.04 7.04 0.77
CA ALA A 47 4.09 7.40 1.81
C ALA A 47 4.62 8.49 2.76
N ALA A 48 5.92 8.47 3.08
CA ALA A 48 6.55 9.48 3.92
C ALA A 48 6.56 10.87 3.27
N GLU A 49 6.65 10.93 1.94
CA GLU A 49 6.74 12.18 1.18
C GLU A 49 5.36 12.74 0.78
N HIS A 50 4.39 11.86 0.50
CA HIS A 50 3.17 12.25 -0.22
C HIS A 50 1.85 11.87 0.47
N LEU A 51 1.85 10.98 1.45
CA LEU A 51 0.62 10.49 2.09
C LEU A 51 0.42 11.06 3.49
N SER A 52 -0.81 10.91 4.00
CA SER A 52 -1.11 11.35 5.36
C SER A 52 -0.36 10.50 6.41
N PRO A 53 -0.08 11.04 7.61
CA PRO A 53 0.58 10.28 8.67
C PRO A 53 -0.14 8.98 9.05
N VAL A 54 -1.47 8.94 8.95
CA VAL A 54 -2.28 7.75 9.22
C VAL A 54 -2.04 6.66 8.16
N GLN A 55 -2.00 7.05 6.88
CA GLN A 55 -1.71 6.12 5.77
C GLN A 55 -0.27 5.59 5.86
N CYS A 56 0.70 6.46 6.17
CA CYS A 56 2.09 6.04 6.37
C CYS A 56 2.23 5.01 7.49
N ARG A 57 1.60 5.25 8.66
CA ARG A 57 1.62 4.30 9.77
C ARG A 57 0.94 2.96 9.45
N ALA A 58 -0.14 2.98 8.68
CA ALA A 58 -0.82 1.75 8.27
C ALA A 58 0.11 0.88 7.39
N LEU A 59 0.80 1.49 6.43
CA LEU A 59 1.76 0.80 5.57
C LEU A 59 2.96 0.27 6.38
N GLN A 60 3.51 1.06 7.31
CA GLN A 60 4.59 0.63 8.21
C GLN A 60 4.19 -0.60 9.02
N ALA A 61 3.03 -0.56 9.68
CA ALA A 61 2.54 -1.68 10.48
C ALA A 61 2.33 -2.94 9.62
N SER A 62 1.75 -2.80 8.42
CA SER A 62 1.57 -3.94 7.51
C SER A 62 2.90 -4.52 7.03
N HIS A 63 3.90 -3.68 6.75
CA HIS A 63 5.23 -4.14 6.35
C HIS A 63 5.94 -4.87 7.50
N GLU A 64 5.85 -4.36 8.73
CA GLU A 64 6.41 -5.00 9.92
C GLU A 64 5.75 -6.35 10.21
N LEU A 65 4.41 -6.45 10.09
CA LEU A 65 3.68 -7.72 10.25
C LEU A 65 4.04 -8.73 9.17
N GLY A 66 4.19 -8.29 7.91
CA GLY A 66 4.61 -9.17 6.81
C GLY A 66 6.00 -9.78 7.00
N LEU A 67 6.87 -9.12 7.78
CA LEU A 67 8.17 -9.68 8.18
C LEU A 67 8.04 -10.77 9.27
N LEU A 68 6.97 -10.76 10.06
CA LEU A 68 6.73 -11.75 11.12
C LEU A 68 6.14 -13.06 10.59
N ASP A 69 5.40 -13.02 9.49
CA ASP A 69 4.82 -14.22 8.85
C ASP A 69 5.84 -15.00 7.98
N GLY A 70 7.05 -14.46 7.79
CA GLY A 70 8.10 -15.02 6.94
C GLY A 70 9.36 -15.53 7.65
N GLY A 71 9.29 -15.81 8.96
CA GLY A 71 10.41 -16.27 9.80
C GLY A 71 10.41 -17.76 10.13
#